data_AF-A0A8C6UKG6-F1
#
_entry.id   AF-A0A8C6UKG6-F1
#
_cell.length_a   1.000
_cell.length_b   1.000
_cell.length_c   1.000
_cell.angle_alpha   90.00
_cell.angle_beta   90.00
_cell.angle_gamma   90.00
#
_symmetry.space_group_name_H-M   'P 1'
#
loop_
_entity.id
_entity.type
_entity.pdbx_description
1 polymer ?
#
loop_
_entity_poly.entity_id
_entity_poly.type
_entity_poly.pdbx_seq_one_letter_code
_entity_poly.pdbx_strand_id
1 'polypeptide(L)'
;MYFGFNEHHQSEVINYMRFARSKRVLRLKTIDSCFEELKDSRLVDETFTVDEVREMLDGLQVVVRGEVETELINTAHTNVLLLRQLFTEAEKFYLRLQTDISELENRELLEQVAEFEKTDFKTPNKSNQESNKPKLAPLNEGGVSELLNKEIARLHEENDKLKARLRTLETQAMSALDEKTRAERALKDIQKVQGEQQRRACAQEISCLEDTVAALKEDYEKSLSANAASQKDLQENLVSAKHDLLRIQEQLNLAEKELDKKFQQTAAYRNMKEMLTKKNDQIKDLRKKLQRYEPDE
;
A
#
# COMPACT_ATOMS: atom_id res chain seq x y z
N MET A 1 22.53 -48.66 27.09
CA MET A 1 23.05 -47.55 27.92
C MET A 1 23.74 -48.13 29.15
N TYR A 2 25.07 -48.05 29.25
CA TYR A 2 25.82 -48.70 30.34
C TYR A 2 25.82 -47.92 31.66
N PHE A 3 25.55 -46.62 31.65
CA PHE A 3 25.63 -45.77 32.85
C PHE A 3 24.34 -45.00 33.22
N GLY A 4 23.29 -45.08 32.38
CA GLY A 4 21.96 -44.51 32.67
C GLY A 4 21.80 -43.02 32.38
N PHE A 5 22.73 -42.41 31.65
CA PHE A 5 22.69 -41.01 31.19
C PHE A 5 22.91 -40.93 29.67
N ASN A 6 22.69 -39.77 29.08
CA ASN A 6 22.70 -39.50 27.64
C ASN A 6 24.04 -39.83 26.95
N GLU A 7 24.01 -39.99 25.62
CA GLU A 7 25.20 -40.36 24.83
C GLU A 7 26.33 -39.33 24.91
N HIS A 8 26.01 -38.05 25.07
CA HIS A 8 26.98 -36.97 25.22
C HIS A 8 27.80 -37.14 26.50
N HIS A 9 27.14 -37.23 27.65
CA HIS A 9 27.78 -37.47 28.94
C HIS A 9 28.50 -38.82 28.98
N GLN A 10 28.01 -39.83 28.25
CA GLN A 10 28.75 -41.09 28.06
C GLN A 10 30.08 -40.90 27.34
N SER A 11 30.11 -40.06 26.30
CA SER A 11 31.36 -39.68 25.62
C SER A 11 32.32 -38.97 26.58
N GLU A 12 31.84 -38.02 27.38
CA GLU A 12 32.67 -37.28 28.34
C GLU A 12 33.30 -38.20 29.41
N VAL A 13 32.54 -39.16 29.96
CA VAL A 13 33.11 -40.14 30.90
C VAL A 13 34.16 -41.04 30.24
N ILE A 14 33.92 -41.48 28.98
CA ILE A 14 34.90 -42.29 28.23
C ILE A 14 36.19 -41.52 28.01
N ASN A 15 36.08 -40.24 27.65
CA ASN A 15 37.21 -39.35 27.44
C ASN A 15 38.06 -39.22 28.72
N TYR A 16 37.42 -38.98 29.88
CA TYR A 16 38.11 -38.96 31.17
C TYR A 16 38.77 -40.32 31.51
N MET A 17 38.08 -41.45 31.28
CA MET A 17 38.65 -42.78 31.55
C MET A 17 39.90 -43.06 30.70
N ARG A 18 39.92 -42.62 29.43
CA ARG A 18 41.10 -42.73 28.56
C ARG A 18 42.26 -41.91 29.12
N PHE A 19 41.99 -40.67 29.54
CA PHE A 19 42.98 -39.81 30.18
C PHE A 19 43.56 -40.45 31.44
N ALA A 20 42.72 -40.89 32.38
CA ALA A 20 43.15 -41.53 33.63
C ALA A 20 43.96 -42.80 33.38
N ARG A 21 43.59 -43.61 32.39
CA ARG A 21 44.36 -44.79 31.97
C ARG A 21 45.75 -44.41 31.45
N SER A 22 45.84 -43.38 30.60
CA SER A 22 47.12 -42.89 30.08
C SER A 22 48.05 -42.42 31.22
N LYS A 23 47.49 -41.65 32.16
CA LYS A 23 48.21 -41.16 33.35
C LYS A 23 48.73 -42.29 34.22
N ARG A 24 47.90 -43.31 34.48
CA ARG A 24 48.31 -44.48 35.26
C ARG A 24 49.51 -45.19 34.63
N VAL A 25 49.46 -45.46 33.33
CA VAL A 25 50.57 -46.11 32.61
C VAL A 25 51.85 -45.29 32.71
N LEU A 26 51.75 -43.95 32.56
CA LEU A 26 52.91 -43.07 32.70
C LEU A 26 53.51 -43.13 34.11
N ARG A 27 52.68 -43.08 35.16
CA ARG A 27 53.15 -43.11 36.56
C ARG A 27 53.81 -44.43 36.92
N LEU A 28 53.26 -45.56 36.46
CA LEU A 28 53.88 -46.87 36.69
C LEU A 28 55.26 -46.97 36.01
N LYS A 29 55.41 -46.45 34.78
CA LYS A 29 56.71 -46.39 34.11
C LYS A 29 57.73 -45.52 34.86
N THR A 30 57.29 -44.41 35.44
CA THR A 30 58.17 -43.57 36.27
C THR A 30 58.66 -44.33 37.50
N ILE A 31 57.78 -45.09 38.15
CA ILE A 31 58.17 -45.93 39.29
C ILE A 31 59.19 -46.97 38.85
N ASP A 32 58.90 -47.70 37.77
CA ASP A 32 59.83 -48.71 37.24
C ASP A 32 61.22 -48.10 36.96
N SER A 33 61.26 -46.90 36.37
CA SER A 33 62.51 -46.19 36.07
C SER A 33 63.27 -45.79 37.35
N CYS A 34 62.59 -45.33 38.40
CA CYS A 34 63.25 -44.98 39.67
C CYS A 34 63.91 -46.19 40.33
N PHE A 35 63.29 -47.37 40.25
CA PHE A 35 63.87 -48.60 40.79
C PHE A 35 65.09 -49.04 39.98
N GLU A 36 65.03 -48.98 38.65
CA GLU A 36 66.19 -49.27 37.79
C GLU A 36 67.34 -48.28 38.03
N GLU A 37 67.08 -46.98 38.11
CA GLU A 37 68.11 -45.97 38.38
C GLU A 37 68.81 -46.19 39.74
N LEU A 38 68.06 -46.61 40.76
CA LEU A 38 68.64 -46.96 42.05
C LEU A 38 69.51 -48.21 41.95
N LYS A 39 69.06 -49.23 41.21
CA LYS A 39 69.83 -50.44 40.95
C LYS A 39 71.12 -50.14 40.20
N ASP A 40 71.09 -49.26 39.21
CA ASP A 40 72.28 -48.96 38.41
C ASP A 40 73.28 -48.05 39.16
N SER A 41 72.80 -47.17 40.05
CA SER A 41 73.63 -46.13 40.67
C SER A 41 74.21 -46.47 42.05
N ARG A 42 73.57 -47.38 42.81
CA ARG A 42 73.91 -47.65 44.22
C ARG A 42 74.36 -49.08 44.51
N LEU A 43 74.01 -50.05 43.68
CA LEU A 43 74.45 -51.45 43.82
C LEU A 43 75.86 -51.65 43.24
N VAL A 44 76.86 -51.08 43.90
CA VAL A 44 78.29 -51.22 43.54
C VAL A 44 79.14 -51.71 44.72
N ASP A 45 78.50 -52.02 45.86
CA ASP A 45 79.16 -52.30 47.13
C ASP A 45 79.38 -53.81 47.35
N GLU A 46 80.46 -54.18 48.04
CA GLU A 46 80.94 -55.56 48.23
C GLU A 46 80.32 -56.27 49.45
N THR A 47 79.53 -55.55 50.26
CA THR A 47 79.01 -56.05 51.55
C THR A 47 77.87 -57.08 51.40
N PHE A 48 77.08 -56.97 50.32
CA PHE A 48 76.09 -57.96 49.89
C PHE A 48 76.42 -58.38 48.46
N THR A 49 75.96 -59.55 48.02
CA THR A 49 76.03 -59.82 46.59
C THR A 49 75.05 -58.89 45.86
N VAL A 50 75.51 -58.31 44.76
CA VAL A 50 74.71 -57.41 43.92
C VAL A 50 73.39 -58.07 43.50
N ASP A 51 73.40 -59.39 43.30
CA ASP A 51 72.23 -60.17 42.89
C ASP A 51 71.19 -60.29 44.01
N GLU A 52 71.59 -60.53 45.27
CA GLU A 52 70.65 -60.60 46.42
C GLU A 52 69.93 -59.27 46.63
N VAL A 53 70.65 -58.15 46.58
CA VAL A 53 70.05 -56.82 46.78
C VAL A 53 69.20 -56.41 45.56
N ARG A 54 69.56 -56.83 44.33
CA ARG A 54 68.70 -56.66 43.15
C ARG A 54 67.39 -57.44 43.29
N GLU A 55 67.43 -58.70 43.70
CA GLU A 55 66.24 -59.51 43.90
C GLU A 55 65.31 -58.91 44.97
N MET A 56 65.86 -58.40 46.08
CA MET A 56 65.08 -57.69 47.09
C MET A 56 64.42 -56.42 46.55
N LEU A 57 65.13 -55.65 45.72
CA LEU A 57 64.59 -54.44 45.09
C LEU A 57 63.55 -54.76 44.01
N ASP A 58 63.70 -55.85 43.25
CA ASP A 58 62.71 -56.35 42.31
C ASP A 58 61.42 -56.75 43.03
N GLY A 59 61.55 -57.50 44.14
CA GLY A 59 60.42 -57.86 45.00
C GLY A 59 59.69 -56.62 45.52
N LEU A 60 60.42 -55.62 46.01
CA LEU A 60 59.83 -54.36 46.47
C LEU A 60 59.19 -53.58 45.33
N GLN A 61 59.80 -53.53 44.15
CA GLN A 61 59.27 -52.85 42.97
C GLN A 61 57.91 -53.42 42.57
N VAL A 62 57.78 -54.75 42.52
CA VAL A 62 56.51 -55.41 42.18
C VAL A 62 55.41 -55.06 43.18
N VAL A 63 55.73 -55.07 44.49
CA VAL A 63 54.78 -54.72 45.55
C VAL A 63 54.36 -53.25 45.43
N VAL A 64 55.31 -52.32 45.34
CA VAL A 64 55.03 -50.87 45.23
C VAL A 64 54.24 -50.56 43.96
N ARG A 65 54.63 -51.15 42.83
CA ARG A 65 53.94 -50.99 41.55
C ARG A 65 52.49 -51.49 41.64
N GLY A 66 52.26 -52.65 42.27
CA GLY A 66 50.93 -53.23 42.46
C GLY A 66 50.02 -52.38 43.34
N GLU A 67 50.53 -51.89 44.47
CA GLU A 67 49.80 -51.00 45.38
C GLU A 67 49.42 -49.68 44.70
N VAL A 68 50.39 -49.03 44.04
CA VAL A 68 50.13 -47.76 43.33
C VAL A 68 49.18 -47.97 42.15
N GLU A 69 49.32 -49.06 41.39
CA GLU A 69 48.39 -49.37 40.29
C GLU A 69 46.95 -49.52 40.81
N THR A 70 46.77 -50.27 41.89
CA THR A 70 45.46 -50.49 42.51
C THR A 70 44.85 -49.17 42.98
N GLU A 71 45.64 -48.32 43.64
CA GLU A 71 45.14 -47.04 44.14
C GLU A 71 44.78 -46.05 43.02
N LEU A 72 45.57 -46.00 41.94
CA LEU A 72 45.27 -45.18 40.77
C LEU A 72 44.00 -45.66 40.05
N ILE A 73 43.74 -46.97 40.00
CA ILE A 73 42.48 -47.54 39.47
C ILE A 73 41.31 -47.11 40.36
N ASN A 74 41.44 -47.30 41.67
CA ASN A 74 40.39 -46.95 42.64
C ASN A 74 40.04 -45.46 42.58
N THR A 75 41.05 -44.60 42.48
CA THR A 75 40.88 -43.15 42.30
C THR A 75 40.11 -42.84 41.02
N ALA A 76 40.49 -43.44 39.90
CA ALA A 76 39.81 -43.23 38.62
C ALA A 76 38.34 -43.69 38.67
N HIS A 77 38.06 -44.86 39.27
CA HIS A 77 36.70 -45.36 39.43
C HIS A 77 35.86 -44.46 40.33
N THR A 78 36.42 -44.00 41.46
CA THR A 78 35.73 -43.09 42.38
C THR A 78 35.39 -41.76 41.69
N ASN A 79 36.30 -41.22 40.90
CA ASN A 79 36.06 -40.01 40.12
C ASN A 79 34.97 -40.23 39.04
N VAL A 80 34.96 -41.38 38.37
CA VAL A 80 33.88 -41.73 37.42
C VAL A 80 32.52 -41.84 38.11
N LEU A 81 32.47 -42.39 39.32
CA LEU A 81 31.22 -42.43 40.10
C LEU A 81 30.74 -41.02 40.47
N LEU A 82 31.65 -40.11 40.83
CA LEU A 82 31.32 -38.71 41.06
C LEU A 82 30.78 -38.04 39.78
N LEU A 83 31.47 -38.19 38.65
CA LEU A 83 31.02 -37.67 37.35
C LEU A 83 29.63 -38.20 36.97
N ARG A 84 29.38 -39.50 37.20
CA ARG A 84 28.05 -40.10 37.01
C ARG A 84 26.99 -39.40 37.85
N GLN A 85 27.26 -39.10 39.11
CA GLN A 85 26.32 -38.37 39.97
C GLN A 85 26.07 -36.95 39.46
N LEU A 86 27.12 -36.21 39.08
CA LEU A 86 27.01 -34.86 38.53
C LEU A 86 26.18 -34.83 37.23
N PHE A 87 26.47 -35.74 36.30
CA PHE A 87 25.71 -35.83 35.04
C PHE A 87 24.28 -36.26 35.24
N THR A 88 24.01 -37.17 36.18
CA THR A 88 22.62 -37.59 36.49
C THR A 88 21.81 -36.42 37.04
N GLU A 89 22.37 -35.59 37.92
CA GLU A 89 21.68 -34.40 38.40
C GLU A 89 21.54 -33.34 37.29
N ALA A 90 22.58 -33.09 36.50
CA ALA A 90 22.52 -32.15 35.38
C ALA A 90 21.43 -32.50 34.36
N GLU A 91 21.23 -33.79 34.07
CA GLU A 91 20.20 -34.26 33.14
C GLU A 91 18.78 -34.05 33.65
N LYS A 92 18.54 -34.13 34.97
CA LYS A 92 17.23 -33.79 35.54
C LYS A 92 16.84 -32.34 35.24
N PHE A 93 17.84 -31.47 35.09
CA PHE A 93 17.67 -30.07 34.71
C PHE A 93 17.90 -29.82 33.22
N TYR A 94 17.97 -30.87 32.39
CA TYR A 94 18.21 -30.80 30.94
C TYR A 94 19.50 -30.06 30.55
N LEU A 95 20.49 -30.04 31.45
CA LEU A 95 21.79 -29.43 31.19
C LEU A 95 22.71 -30.43 30.48
N ARG A 96 23.53 -29.91 29.55
CA ARG A 96 24.62 -30.65 28.92
C ARG A 96 25.93 -30.09 29.47
N LEU A 97 26.62 -30.90 30.27
CA LEU A 97 27.92 -30.56 30.81
C LEU A 97 29.01 -31.12 29.89
N GLN A 98 30.03 -30.30 29.64
CA GLN A 98 31.21 -30.66 28.85
C GLN A 98 32.44 -30.53 29.75
N THR A 99 33.37 -31.46 29.61
CA THR A 99 34.63 -31.44 30.36
C THR A 99 35.80 -31.22 29.41
N ASP A 100 36.65 -30.25 29.74
CA ASP A 100 37.91 -30.07 29.03
C ASP A 100 39.02 -30.86 29.73
N ILE A 101 39.51 -31.92 29.07
CA ILE A 101 40.60 -32.74 29.60
C ILE A 101 41.90 -31.94 29.68
N SER A 102 42.10 -30.95 28.81
CA SER A 102 43.32 -30.16 28.74
C SER A 102 43.55 -29.36 30.03
N GLU A 103 42.47 -28.87 30.62
CA GLU A 103 42.51 -28.14 31.89
C GLU A 103 42.90 -29.02 33.08
N LEU A 104 42.73 -30.35 33.00
CA LEU A 104 43.13 -31.28 34.07
C LEU A 104 44.66 -31.37 34.23
N GLU A 105 45.42 -30.92 33.24
CA GLU A 105 46.89 -30.85 33.29
C GLU A 105 47.41 -29.42 33.55
N ASN A 106 46.50 -28.45 33.69
CA ASN A 106 46.87 -27.06 33.90
C ASN A 106 47.51 -26.89 35.28
N ARG A 107 48.83 -26.62 35.29
CA ARG A 107 49.63 -26.51 36.51
C ARG A 107 49.14 -25.38 37.42
N GLU A 108 48.64 -24.28 36.85
CA GLU A 108 48.12 -23.15 37.63
C GLU A 108 46.84 -23.55 38.36
N LEU A 109 45.90 -24.22 37.67
CA LEU A 109 44.67 -24.71 38.31
C LEU A 109 44.98 -25.77 39.38
N LEU A 110 45.92 -26.67 39.12
CA LEU A 110 46.35 -27.66 40.12
C LEU A 110 46.99 -27.00 41.35
N GLU A 111 47.76 -25.93 41.17
CA GLU A 111 48.36 -25.17 42.27
C GLU A 111 47.29 -24.42 43.08
N GLN A 112 46.28 -23.84 42.42
CA GLN A 112 45.13 -23.23 43.10
C GLN A 112 44.35 -24.26 43.94
N VAL A 113 44.11 -25.45 43.39
CA VAL A 113 43.44 -26.54 44.12
C VAL A 113 44.30 -27.00 45.31
N ALA A 114 45.62 -27.12 45.14
CA ALA A 114 46.52 -27.47 46.23
C ALA A 114 46.59 -26.40 47.33
N GLU A 115 46.52 -25.12 46.97
CA GLU A 115 46.47 -24.04 47.95
C GLU A 115 45.13 -24.03 48.70
N PHE A 116 44.02 -24.26 47.98
CA PHE A 116 42.70 -24.43 48.58
C PHE A 116 42.67 -25.57 49.61
N GLU A 117 43.27 -26.72 49.28
CA GLU A 117 43.43 -27.84 50.23
C GLU A 117 44.21 -27.43 51.48
N LYS A 118 45.24 -26.58 51.36
CA LYS A 118 45.99 -26.11 52.53
C LYS A 118 45.20 -25.11 53.37
N THR A 119 44.37 -24.25 52.77
CA THR A 119 43.66 -23.19 53.50
C THR A 119 42.43 -23.72 54.23
N ASP A 120 41.62 -24.56 53.58
CA ASP A 120 40.33 -24.99 54.13
C ASP A 120 40.47 -26.09 55.18
N PHE A 121 41.51 -26.93 55.10
CA PHE A 121 41.74 -28.00 56.07
C PHE A 121 42.55 -27.57 57.30
N LYS A 122 43.08 -26.33 57.34
CA LYS A 122 43.81 -25.78 58.50
C LYS A 122 42.93 -25.13 59.57
N THR A 123 41.64 -24.89 59.31
CA THR A 123 40.72 -24.35 60.32
C THR A 123 39.96 -25.50 61.02
N PRO A 124 40.28 -25.87 62.27
CA PRO A 124 39.64 -27.00 62.95
C PRO A 124 38.25 -26.68 63.53
N ASN A 125 37.72 -25.47 63.34
CA ASN A 125 36.52 -24.99 64.07
C ASN A 125 35.20 -25.00 63.27
N LYS A 126 35.07 -25.83 62.24
CA LYS A 126 33.77 -26.05 61.55
C LYS A 126 33.28 -27.50 61.58
N SER A 127 33.78 -28.34 62.47
CA SER A 127 33.27 -29.70 62.65
C SER A 127 32.13 -29.73 63.68
N ASN A 128 30.89 -29.76 63.17
CA ASN A 128 29.69 -30.41 63.71
C ASN A 128 28.40 -29.64 63.43
N GLN A 129 28.23 -29.18 62.19
CA GLN A 129 26.91 -29.34 61.62
C GLN A 129 26.97 -30.56 60.72
N GLU A 130 26.25 -31.60 61.13
CA GLU A 130 25.63 -32.55 60.21
C GLU A 130 24.82 -31.75 59.20
N SER A 131 25.50 -31.14 58.25
CA SER A 131 24.90 -30.55 57.09
C SER A 131 24.45 -31.76 56.29
N ASN A 132 23.16 -32.06 56.41
CA ASN A 132 22.39 -32.69 55.36
C ASN A 132 23.06 -32.32 54.04
N LYS A 133 23.70 -33.31 53.40
CA LYS A 133 24.46 -33.11 52.16
C LYS A 133 23.65 -32.16 51.29
N PRO A 134 24.11 -30.93 51.03
CA PRO A 134 23.39 -30.06 50.12
C PRO A 134 23.41 -30.83 48.80
N LYS A 135 22.28 -31.46 48.46
CA LYS A 135 22.02 -31.86 47.08
C LYS A 135 22.32 -30.63 46.26
N LEU A 136 22.95 -30.80 45.10
CA LEU A 136 23.14 -29.75 44.11
C LEU A 136 21.77 -29.13 43.85
N ALA A 137 21.46 -28.09 44.62
CA ALA A 137 20.28 -27.28 44.45
C ALA A 137 20.66 -26.33 43.31
N PRO A 138 19.75 -26.09 42.35
CA PRO A 138 19.94 -25.03 41.39
C PRO A 138 20.42 -23.78 42.13
N LEU A 139 21.47 -23.12 41.63
CA LEU A 139 21.87 -21.82 42.16
C LEU A 139 20.63 -20.93 42.07
N ASN A 140 19.96 -20.79 43.20
CA ASN A 140 18.73 -20.06 43.39
C ASN A 140 17.53 -20.68 42.63
N GLU A 141 16.60 -21.32 43.36
CA GLU A 141 15.22 -21.56 42.88
C GLU A 141 14.57 -20.25 42.38
N GLY A 142 15.10 -19.09 42.76
CA GLY A 142 14.73 -17.78 42.24
C GLY A 142 15.55 -17.26 41.05
N GLY A 143 16.70 -17.80 40.66
CA GLY A 143 17.55 -17.14 39.66
C GLY A 143 16.95 -17.19 38.25
N VAL A 144 16.95 -18.38 37.66
CA VAL A 144 16.36 -18.62 36.33
C VAL A 144 14.85 -18.50 36.38
N SER A 145 14.20 -18.95 37.47
CA SER A 145 12.75 -18.86 37.62
C SER A 145 12.26 -17.41 37.81
N GLU A 146 12.95 -16.54 38.57
CA GLU A 146 12.57 -15.12 38.62
C GLU A 146 12.89 -14.39 37.32
N LEU A 147 13.99 -14.74 36.63
CA LEU A 147 14.27 -14.19 35.30
C LEU A 147 13.16 -14.60 34.31
N LEU A 148 12.73 -15.87 34.34
CA LEU A 148 11.63 -16.37 33.54
C LEU A 148 10.30 -15.73 33.94
N ASN A 149 10.01 -15.60 35.24
CA ASN A 149 8.79 -14.96 35.74
C ASN A 149 8.76 -13.45 35.44
N LYS A 150 9.90 -12.77 35.48
CA LYS A 150 10.04 -11.37 35.02
C LYS A 150 9.80 -11.26 33.53
N GLU A 151 10.34 -12.17 32.73
CA GLU A 151 10.10 -12.19 31.29
C GLU A 151 8.65 -12.53 30.96
N ILE A 152 8.04 -13.49 31.66
CA ILE A 152 6.61 -13.83 31.53
C ILE A 152 5.74 -12.63 31.92
N ALA A 153 6.04 -11.95 33.04
CA ALA A 153 5.31 -10.77 33.47
C ALA A 153 5.44 -9.63 32.44
N ARG A 154 6.64 -9.40 31.90
CA ARG A 154 6.88 -8.42 30.82
C ARG A 154 6.09 -8.76 29.57
N LEU A 155 6.14 -10.02 29.13
CA LEU A 155 5.41 -10.50 27.94
C LEU A 155 3.89 -10.44 28.14
N HIS A 156 3.39 -10.69 29.36
CA HIS A 156 1.98 -10.49 29.71
C HIS A 156 1.58 -9.01 29.66
N GLU A 157 2.38 -8.12 30.25
CA GLU A 157 2.11 -6.69 30.22
C GLU A 157 2.13 -6.15 28.78
N GLU A 158 3.08 -6.61 27.95
CA GLU A 158 3.16 -6.24 26.55
C GLU A 158 1.97 -6.81 25.75
N ASN A 159 1.55 -8.04 26.01
CA ASN A 159 0.33 -8.62 25.42
C ASN A 159 -0.91 -7.82 25.81
N ASP A 160 -1.05 -7.41 27.06
CA ASP A 160 -2.20 -6.65 27.53
C ASP A 160 -2.22 -5.24 26.93
N LYS A 161 -1.05 -4.59 26.79
CA LYS A 161 -0.91 -3.33 26.05
C LYS A 161 -1.29 -3.49 24.57
N LEU A 162 -0.84 -4.56 23.93
CA LEU A 162 -1.17 -4.84 22.53
C LEU A 162 -2.67 -5.11 22.37
N LYS A 163 -3.27 -5.94 23.23
CA LYS A 163 -4.72 -6.19 23.24
C LYS A 163 -5.52 -4.91 23.48
N ALA A 164 -5.09 -4.05 24.39
CA ALA A 164 -5.74 -2.77 24.64
C ALA A 164 -5.68 -1.86 23.39
N ARG A 165 -4.50 -1.73 22.76
CA ARG A 165 -4.34 -0.99 21.50
C ARG A 165 -5.21 -1.55 20.38
N LEU A 166 -5.27 -2.88 20.26
CA LEU A 166 -6.05 -3.57 19.25
C LEU A 166 -7.55 -3.27 19.43
N ARG A 167 -8.08 -3.35 20.67
CA ARG A 167 -9.47 -2.96 20.99
C ARG A 167 -9.75 -1.49 20.66
N THR A 168 -8.83 -0.59 20.96
CA THR A 168 -8.98 0.84 20.62
C THR A 168 -9.03 1.04 19.10
N LEU A 169 -8.14 0.40 18.35
CA LEU A 169 -8.13 0.46 16.89
C LEU A 169 -9.39 -0.15 16.29
N GLU A 170 -9.87 -1.27 16.81
CA GLU A 170 -11.13 -1.89 16.38
C GLU A 170 -12.32 -0.95 16.58
N THR A 171 -12.39 -0.29 17.75
CA THR A 171 -13.47 0.66 18.06
C THR A 171 -13.40 1.88 17.14
N GLN A 172 -12.20 2.41 16.88
CA GLN A 172 -12.00 3.50 15.93
C GLN A 172 -12.37 3.11 14.50
N ALA A 173 -11.98 1.92 14.05
CA ALA A 173 -12.32 1.41 12.73
C ALA A 173 -13.84 1.21 12.56
N MET A 174 -14.53 0.71 13.58
CA MET A 174 -15.99 0.61 13.59
C MET A 174 -16.65 1.99 13.52
N SER A 175 -16.20 2.97 14.33
CA SER A 175 -16.73 4.33 14.30
C SER A 175 -16.54 4.98 12.93
N ALA A 176 -15.34 4.86 12.35
CA ALA A 176 -15.05 5.39 11.02
C ALA A 176 -15.91 4.73 9.93
N LEU A 177 -16.18 3.42 10.04
CA LEU A 177 -17.06 2.70 9.13
C LEU A 177 -18.51 3.20 9.24
N ASP A 178 -19.01 3.42 10.46
CA ASP A 178 -20.34 3.97 10.70
C ASP A 178 -20.48 5.40 10.15
N GLU A 179 -19.47 6.23 10.35
CA GLU A 179 -19.40 7.59 9.80
C GLU A 179 -19.38 7.57 8.27
N LYS A 180 -18.53 6.73 7.67
CA LYS A 180 -18.49 6.52 6.22
C LYS A 180 -19.86 6.12 5.68
N THR A 181 -20.52 5.15 6.33
CA THR A 181 -21.84 4.65 5.90
C THR A 181 -22.94 5.71 6.06
N ARG A 182 -22.83 6.60 7.05
CA ARG A 182 -23.72 7.76 7.20
C ARG A 182 -23.47 8.81 6.12
N ALA A 183 -22.21 9.13 5.85
CA ALA A 183 -21.82 10.08 4.81
C ALA A 183 -22.24 9.61 3.41
N GLU A 184 -22.06 8.33 3.09
CA GLU A 184 -22.50 7.73 1.82
C GLU A 184 -24.02 7.81 1.63
N ARG A 185 -24.79 7.56 2.70
CA ARG A 185 -26.26 7.73 2.67
C ARG A 185 -26.64 9.19 2.43
N ALA A 186 -26.06 10.12 3.19
CA ALA A 186 -26.34 11.55 3.02
C ALA A 186 -25.98 12.03 1.61
N LEU A 187 -24.85 11.59 1.04
CA LEU A 187 -24.45 11.92 -0.31
C LEU A 187 -25.45 11.40 -1.35
N LYS A 188 -25.93 10.16 -1.19
CA LYS A 188 -26.93 9.57 -2.08
C LYS A 188 -28.26 10.31 -2.03
N ASP A 189 -28.68 10.76 -0.85
CA ASP A 189 -29.91 11.54 -0.69
C ASP A 189 -29.77 12.94 -1.31
N ILE A 190 -28.64 13.62 -1.12
CA ILE A 190 -28.35 14.91 -1.77
C ILE A 190 -28.35 14.75 -3.29
N GLN A 191 -27.72 13.71 -3.84
CA GLN A 191 -27.72 13.45 -5.29
C GLN A 191 -29.13 13.23 -5.85
N LYS A 192 -30.01 12.53 -5.11
CA LYS A 192 -31.41 12.37 -5.51
C LYS A 192 -32.14 13.70 -5.53
N VAL A 193 -32.03 14.49 -4.46
CA VAL A 193 -32.69 15.80 -4.36
C VAL A 193 -32.19 16.72 -5.46
N GLN A 194 -30.87 16.79 -5.69
CA GLN A 194 -30.29 17.58 -6.77
C GLN A 194 -30.79 17.13 -8.15
N GLY A 195 -30.83 15.82 -8.41
CA GLY A 195 -31.37 15.27 -9.65
C GLY A 195 -32.86 15.53 -9.86
N GLU A 196 -33.65 15.60 -8.78
CA GLU A 196 -35.06 16.02 -8.84
C GLU A 196 -35.20 17.53 -9.07
N GLN A 197 -34.40 18.34 -8.39
CA GLN A 197 -34.39 19.80 -8.54
C GLN A 197 -33.99 20.21 -9.95
N GLN A 198 -32.98 19.56 -10.52
CA GLN A 198 -32.49 19.84 -11.87
C GLN A 198 -33.52 19.40 -12.92
N ARG A 199 -34.22 18.28 -12.69
CA ARG A 199 -35.38 17.88 -13.51
C ARG A 199 -36.54 18.88 -13.43
N ARG A 200 -36.85 19.39 -12.23
CA ARG A 200 -37.89 20.43 -12.04
C ARG A 200 -37.51 21.74 -12.71
N ALA A 201 -36.27 22.19 -12.56
CA ALA A 201 -35.77 23.40 -13.21
C ALA A 201 -35.82 23.28 -14.74
N CYS A 202 -35.37 22.16 -15.29
CA CYS A 202 -35.45 21.88 -16.73
C CYS A 202 -36.91 21.82 -17.22
N ALA A 203 -37.80 21.19 -16.47
CA ALA A 203 -39.23 21.16 -16.81
C ALA A 203 -39.86 22.57 -16.78
N GLN A 204 -39.48 23.42 -15.82
CA GLN A 204 -39.93 24.82 -15.77
C GLN A 204 -39.38 25.63 -16.94
N GLU A 205 -38.10 25.50 -17.28
CA GLU A 205 -37.52 26.16 -18.46
C GLU A 205 -38.22 25.72 -19.75
N ILE A 206 -38.48 24.42 -19.91
CA ILE A 206 -39.23 23.89 -21.07
C ILE A 206 -40.63 24.50 -21.10
N SER A 207 -41.37 24.52 -19.99
CA SER A 207 -42.71 25.12 -19.93
C SER A 207 -42.67 26.61 -20.29
N CYS A 208 -41.72 27.39 -19.77
CA CYS A 208 -41.59 28.80 -20.11
C CYS A 208 -41.24 28.99 -21.60
N LEU A 209 -40.37 28.15 -22.16
CA LEU A 209 -40.05 28.17 -23.58
C LEU A 209 -41.28 27.82 -24.43
N GLU A 210 -42.06 26.81 -24.04
CA GLU A 210 -43.32 26.45 -24.69
C GLU A 210 -44.30 27.63 -24.69
N ASP A 211 -44.46 28.33 -23.56
CA ASP A 211 -45.31 29.53 -23.45
C ASP A 211 -44.81 30.65 -24.36
N THR A 212 -43.50 30.92 -24.41
CA THR A 212 -42.94 31.95 -25.31
C THR A 212 -43.12 31.59 -26.78
N VAL A 213 -42.96 30.31 -27.14
CA VAL A 213 -43.18 29.82 -28.51
C VAL A 213 -44.66 29.92 -28.88
N ALA A 214 -45.57 29.62 -27.95
CA ALA A 214 -47.00 29.78 -28.17
C ALA A 214 -47.38 31.25 -28.40
N ALA A 215 -46.88 32.16 -27.56
CA ALA A 215 -47.09 33.60 -27.72
C ALA A 215 -46.53 34.12 -29.05
N LEU A 216 -45.31 33.73 -29.42
CA LEU A 216 -44.70 34.11 -30.71
C LEU A 216 -45.49 33.58 -31.91
N LYS A 217 -46.04 32.37 -31.81
CA LYS A 217 -46.92 31.81 -32.86
C LYS A 217 -48.21 32.62 -32.99
N GLU A 218 -48.85 32.97 -31.88
CA GLU A 218 -50.07 33.76 -31.87
C GLU A 218 -49.83 35.16 -32.47
N ASP A 219 -48.74 35.82 -32.08
CA ASP A 219 -48.36 37.13 -32.61
C ASP A 219 -48.01 37.06 -34.11
N TYR A 220 -47.33 35.99 -34.53
CA TYR A 220 -47.03 35.77 -35.95
C TYR A 220 -48.31 35.58 -36.77
N GLU A 221 -49.28 34.81 -36.27
CA GLU A 221 -50.57 34.58 -36.94
C GLU A 221 -51.43 35.86 -36.99
N LYS A 222 -51.43 36.66 -35.93
CA LYS A 222 -52.03 38.00 -35.91
C LYS A 222 -51.37 38.94 -36.93
N SER A 223 -50.04 38.95 -37.00
CA SER A 223 -49.31 39.77 -37.97
C SER A 223 -49.58 39.32 -39.41
N LEU A 224 -49.63 38.01 -39.66
CA LEU A 224 -49.93 37.44 -40.97
C LEU A 224 -51.35 37.79 -41.43
N SER A 225 -52.35 37.67 -40.55
CA SER A 225 -53.73 38.02 -40.84
C SER A 225 -53.92 39.53 -41.04
N ALA A 226 -53.27 40.37 -40.22
CA ALA A 226 -53.27 41.81 -40.40
C ALA A 226 -52.61 42.23 -41.73
N ASN A 227 -51.48 41.62 -42.09
CA ASN A 227 -50.83 41.84 -43.38
C ASN A 227 -51.73 41.41 -44.55
N ALA A 228 -52.35 40.23 -44.47
CA ALA A 228 -53.28 39.74 -45.48
C ALA A 228 -54.51 40.67 -45.64
N ALA A 229 -55.06 41.18 -44.55
CA ALA A 229 -56.14 42.16 -44.57
C ALA A 229 -55.69 43.47 -45.22
N SER A 230 -54.52 44.00 -44.85
CA SER A 230 -53.97 45.22 -45.46
C SER A 230 -53.68 45.05 -46.95
N GLN A 231 -53.17 43.88 -47.36
CA GLN A 231 -52.89 43.54 -48.75
C GLN A 231 -54.20 43.50 -49.56
N LYS A 232 -55.24 42.91 -49.00
CA LYS A 232 -56.57 42.87 -49.62
C LYS A 232 -57.16 44.27 -49.77
N ASP A 233 -57.08 45.10 -48.73
CA ASP A 233 -57.56 46.49 -48.77
C ASP A 233 -56.78 47.33 -49.79
N LEU A 234 -55.45 47.21 -49.84
CA LEU A 234 -54.61 47.83 -50.88
C LEU A 234 -55.01 47.37 -52.29
N GLN A 235 -55.33 46.08 -52.46
CA GLN A 235 -55.76 45.53 -53.74
C GLN A 235 -57.14 46.06 -54.16
N GLU A 236 -58.10 46.15 -53.23
CA GLU A 236 -59.42 46.74 -53.46
C GLU A 236 -59.32 48.23 -53.79
N ASN A 237 -58.51 48.98 -53.05
CA ASN A 237 -58.24 50.40 -53.31
C ASN A 237 -57.57 50.61 -54.69
N LEU A 238 -56.60 49.76 -55.06
CA LEU A 238 -55.95 49.82 -56.37
C LEU A 238 -56.93 49.53 -57.50
N VAL A 239 -57.83 48.55 -57.33
CA VAL A 239 -58.89 48.25 -58.28
C VAL A 239 -59.86 49.44 -58.40
N SER A 240 -60.28 50.03 -57.29
CA SER A 240 -61.17 51.20 -57.27
C SER A 240 -60.52 52.40 -57.98
N ALA A 241 -59.27 52.74 -57.62
CA ALA A 241 -58.51 53.81 -58.26
C ALA A 241 -58.34 53.57 -59.77
N LYS A 242 -58.13 52.32 -60.20
CA LYS A 242 -58.08 51.96 -61.62
C LYS A 242 -59.43 52.20 -62.33
N HIS A 243 -60.56 51.88 -61.70
CA HIS A 243 -61.89 52.18 -62.26
C HIS A 243 -62.14 53.69 -62.37
N ASP A 244 -61.77 54.45 -61.33
CA ASP A 244 -61.88 55.91 -61.35
C ASP A 244 -61.00 56.54 -62.43
N LEU A 245 -59.78 56.05 -62.61
CA LEU A 245 -58.88 56.51 -63.67
C LEU A 245 -59.49 56.28 -65.05
N LEU A 246 -60.02 55.08 -65.30
CA LEU A 246 -60.70 54.75 -66.55
C LEU A 246 -61.92 55.65 -66.80
N ARG A 247 -62.71 55.93 -65.76
CA ARG A 247 -63.85 56.84 -65.82
C ARG A 247 -63.43 58.27 -66.16
N ILE A 248 -62.40 58.79 -65.50
CA ILE A 248 -61.86 60.13 -65.80
C ILE A 248 -61.30 60.17 -67.22
N GLN A 249 -60.61 59.12 -67.66
CA GLN A 249 -60.06 59.04 -69.00
C GLN A 249 -61.16 59.00 -70.07
N GLU A 250 -62.28 58.34 -69.81
CA GLU A 250 -63.47 58.37 -70.67
C GLU A 250 -64.13 59.75 -70.70
N GLN A 251 -64.30 60.39 -69.54
CA GLN A 251 -64.80 61.77 -69.43
C GLN A 251 -63.90 62.78 -70.15
N LEU A 252 -62.57 62.62 -70.03
CA LEU A 252 -61.60 63.44 -70.74
C LEU A 252 -61.75 63.29 -72.25
N ASN A 253 -61.85 62.06 -72.75
CA ASN A 253 -62.04 61.78 -74.18
C ASN A 253 -63.36 62.38 -74.71
N LEU A 254 -64.44 62.31 -73.91
CA LEU A 254 -65.71 62.97 -74.25
C LEU A 254 -65.57 64.50 -74.27
N ALA A 255 -64.91 65.08 -73.26
CA ALA A 255 -64.67 66.52 -73.19
C ALA A 255 -63.76 67.00 -74.33
N GLU A 256 -62.74 66.25 -74.72
CA GLU A 256 -61.89 66.51 -75.89
C GLU A 256 -62.74 66.51 -77.18
N LYS A 257 -63.61 65.51 -77.37
CA LYS A 257 -64.53 65.47 -78.52
C LYS A 257 -65.52 66.65 -78.54
N GLU A 258 -66.03 67.06 -77.38
CA GLU A 258 -66.91 68.23 -77.28
C GLU A 258 -66.15 69.53 -77.54
N LEU A 259 -64.94 69.67 -77.03
CA LEU A 259 -64.08 70.83 -77.28
C LEU A 259 -63.75 70.93 -78.76
N ASP A 260 -63.41 69.82 -79.43
CA ASP A 260 -63.21 69.76 -80.88
C ASP A 260 -64.45 70.20 -81.65
N LYS A 261 -65.65 69.75 -81.24
CA LYS A 261 -66.91 70.23 -81.82
C LYS A 261 -67.11 71.73 -81.62
N LYS A 262 -66.89 72.26 -80.41
CA LYS A 262 -67.03 73.70 -80.12
C LYS A 262 -65.97 74.53 -80.86
N PHE A 263 -64.75 74.02 -80.97
CA PHE A 263 -63.67 74.63 -81.75
C PHE A 263 -64.08 74.75 -83.23
N GLN A 264 -64.60 73.67 -83.84
CA GLN A 264 -65.15 73.70 -85.20
C GLN A 264 -66.32 74.68 -85.36
N GLN A 265 -67.07 74.93 -84.29
CA GLN A 265 -68.16 75.91 -84.27
C GLN A 265 -67.70 77.34 -83.98
N THR A 266 -66.43 77.60 -83.64
CA THR A 266 -66.00 78.95 -83.24
C THR A 266 -65.97 79.88 -84.45
N ALA A 267 -66.36 81.15 -84.27
CA ALA A 267 -66.44 82.13 -85.36
C ALA A 267 -65.11 82.28 -86.11
N ALA A 268 -63.97 82.21 -85.42
CA ALA A 268 -62.65 82.22 -86.05
C ALA A 268 -62.42 81.03 -86.99
N TYR A 269 -62.73 79.80 -86.56
CA TYR A 269 -62.61 78.60 -87.39
C TYR A 269 -63.62 78.62 -88.54
N ARG A 270 -64.87 79.04 -88.30
CA ARG A 270 -65.91 79.18 -89.33
C ARG A 270 -65.53 80.22 -90.39
N ASN A 271 -65.04 81.38 -89.97
CA ASN A 271 -64.55 82.44 -90.87
C ASN A 271 -63.32 81.97 -91.65
N MET A 272 -62.39 81.24 -91.01
CA MET A 272 -61.24 80.65 -91.69
C MET A 272 -61.67 79.59 -92.72
N LYS A 273 -62.62 78.73 -92.37
CA LYS A 273 -63.20 77.72 -93.27
C LYS A 273 -63.92 78.38 -94.44
N GLU A 274 -64.72 79.42 -94.19
CA GLU A 274 -65.39 80.22 -95.23
C GLU A 274 -64.39 80.97 -96.12
N MET A 275 -63.33 81.53 -95.55
CA MET A 275 -62.27 82.20 -96.33
C MET A 275 -61.53 81.19 -97.20
N LEU A 276 -61.26 79.98 -96.68
CA LEU A 276 -60.65 78.88 -97.44
C LEU A 276 -61.58 78.36 -98.55
N THR A 277 -62.87 78.17 -98.30
CA THR A 277 -63.83 77.81 -99.35
C THR A 277 -63.96 78.93 -100.38
N LYS A 278 -64.10 80.20 -99.96
CA LYS A 278 -64.12 81.35 -100.89
C LYS A 278 -62.83 81.47 -101.71
N LYS A 279 -61.66 81.28 -101.10
CA LYS A 279 -60.38 81.27 -101.85
C LYS A 279 -60.30 80.08 -102.80
N ASN A 280 -60.79 78.90 -102.41
CA ASN A 280 -60.88 77.76 -103.32
C ASN A 280 -61.87 77.99 -104.47
N ASP A 281 -63.00 78.64 -104.21
CA ASP A 281 -63.98 79.01 -105.22
C ASP A 281 -63.43 80.12 -106.14
N GLN A 282 -62.71 81.11 -105.59
CA GLN A 282 -61.96 82.09 -106.36
C GLN A 282 -60.86 81.43 -107.20
N ILE A 283 -60.16 80.42 -106.69
CA ILE A 283 -59.19 79.62 -107.46
C ILE A 283 -59.91 78.85 -108.56
N LYS A 284 -61.09 78.27 -108.31
CA LYS A 284 -61.92 77.62 -109.34
C LYS A 284 -62.40 78.60 -110.41
N ASP A 285 -62.82 79.80 -110.03
CA ASP A 285 -63.27 80.84 -110.95
C ASP A 285 -62.11 81.47 -111.72
N LEU A 286 -60.95 81.65 -111.09
CA LEU A 286 -59.71 82.05 -111.76
C LEU A 286 -59.26 80.96 -112.74
N ARG A 287 -59.35 79.68 -112.37
CA ARG A 287 -59.13 78.56 -113.29
C ARG A 287 -60.11 78.60 -114.46
N LYS A 288 -61.42 78.78 -114.23
CA LYS A 288 -62.44 78.95 -115.30
C LYS A 288 -62.23 80.18 -116.19
N LYS A 289 -61.68 81.27 -115.64
CA LYS A 289 -61.36 82.49 -116.41
C LYS A 289 -60.04 82.35 -117.19
N LEU A 290 -59.04 81.65 -116.65
CA LEU A 290 -57.86 81.23 -117.41
C LEU A 290 -58.25 80.31 -118.57
N GLN A 291 -59.21 79.41 -118.36
CA GLN A 291 -59.78 78.50 -119.37
C GLN A 291 -60.40 79.21 -120.59
N ARG A 292 -60.67 80.53 -120.52
CA ARG A 292 -61.14 81.35 -121.67
C ARG A 292 -60.00 81.94 -122.51
N TYR A 293 -58.79 82.02 -121.98
CA TYR A 293 -57.61 82.55 -122.66
C TYR A 293 -56.56 81.46 -122.95
N GLU A 294 -56.73 80.28 -122.37
CA GLU A 294 -56.03 79.03 -122.69
C GLU A 294 -57.08 77.91 -122.79
N PRO A 295 -57.62 77.61 -124.00
CA PRO A 295 -58.50 76.46 -124.17
C PRO A 295 -57.72 75.17 -123.93
N ASP A 296 -58.27 74.35 -123.04
CA ASP A 296 -57.72 73.15 -122.41
C ASP A 296 -56.88 72.22 -123.31
N GLU A 297 -55.82 71.66 -122.73
CA GLU A 297 -55.53 70.22 -122.89
C GLU A 297 -56.40 69.41 -121.93
#